data_AF-A0A941MKF6-F1
#
_entry.id   AF-A0A941MKF6-F1
#
_cell.length_a   1.000
_cell.length_b   1.000
_cell.length_c   1.000
_cell.angle_alpha   90.00
_cell.angle_beta   90.00
_cell.angle_gamma   90.00
#
_symmetry.space_group_name_H-M   'P 1'
#
loop_
_entity.id
_entity.type
_entity.pdbx_description
1 polymer ?
#
loop_
_entity_poly.entity_id
_entity_poly.type
_entity_poly.pdbx_seq_one_letter_code
_entity_poly.pdbx_strand_id
1 'polypeptide(L)'
;MRLLNVAAFFFAVSSALLLYALNYDTRRLEAEVQQKERYADEARSDIAVLKAERGTLSRPDRIDGLARQLGLGPPRPEQFAGGSEVSQLNGRANTSSGR
;
A
#
# COMPACT_ATOMS: atom_id res chain seq x y z
N MET A 1 49.66 44.12 -3.65
CA MET A 1 48.82 44.03 -4.87
C MET A 1 48.86 42.67 -5.55
N ARG A 2 50.02 42.12 -5.96
CA ARG A 2 50.07 40.81 -6.66
C ARG A 2 49.53 39.61 -5.86
N LEU A 3 49.87 39.50 -4.57
CA LEU A 3 49.37 38.43 -3.68
C LEU A 3 47.85 38.47 -3.51
N LEU A 4 47.28 39.67 -3.38
CA LEU A 4 45.84 39.86 -3.23
C LEU A 4 45.09 39.41 -4.49
N ASN A 5 45.63 39.73 -5.67
CA ASN A 5 45.05 39.31 -6.95
C ASN A 5 45.11 37.79 -7.14
N VAL A 6 46.21 37.16 -6.73
CA VAL A 6 46.36 35.69 -6.79
C VAL A 6 45.35 35.02 -5.84
N ALA A 7 45.22 35.52 -4.61
CA ALA A 7 44.22 35.01 -3.68
C ALA A 7 42.79 35.19 -4.19
N ALA A 8 42.47 36.37 -4.76
CA ALA A 8 41.17 36.63 -5.37
C ALA A 8 40.89 35.72 -6.57
N PHE A 9 41.90 35.44 -7.40
CA PHE A 9 41.78 34.50 -8.50
C PHE A 9 41.46 33.09 -8.02
N PHE A 10 42.21 32.58 -7.05
CA PHE A 10 41.92 31.26 -6.46
C PHE A 10 40.54 31.22 -5.79
N PHE A 11 40.14 32.29 -5.10
CA PHE A 11 38.81 32.38 -4.53
C PHE A 11 37.71 32.31 -5.60
N ALA A 12 37.88 33.04 -6.70
CA ALA A 12 36.94 33.01 -7.82
C ALA A 12 36.85 31.62 -8.46
N VAL A 13 37.99 30.95 -8.70
CA VAL A 13 38.03 29.59 -9.25
C VAL A 13 37.37 28.59 -8.31
N SER A 14 37.69 28.62 -7.02
CA SER A 14 37.06 27.74 -6.02
C SER A 14 35.57 27.96 -5.93
N SER A 15 35.11 29.22 -5.97
CA SER A 15 33.68 29.56 -5.99
C SER A 15 32.98 29.02 -7.24
N ALA A 16 33.60 29.16 -8.42
CA ALA A 16 33.05 28.62 -9.66
C ALA A 16 32.93 27.09 -9.63
N LEU A 17 33.95 26.40 -9.09
CA LEU A 17 33.92 24.93 -8.95
C LEU A 17 32.85 24.47 -7.95
N LEU A 18 32.72 25.16 -6.80
CA LEU A 18 31.67 24.89 -5.81
C LEU A 18 30.27 25.06 -6.40
N LEU A 19 30.06 26.17 -7.12
CA LEU A 19 28.77 26.45 -7.75
C LEU A 19 28.43 25.40 -8.82
N TYR A 20 29.41 24.99 -9.61
CA TYR A 20 29.24 23.95 -10.61
C TYR A 20 28.86 22.60 -9.96
N ALA A 21 29.60 22.19 -8.93
CA ALA A 21 29.32 20.95 -8.21
C ALA A 21 27.91 20.96 -7.60
N LEU A 22 27.54 22.06 -6.93
CA LEU A 22 26.22 22.20 -6.32
C LEU A 22 25.08 22.20 -7.35
N ASN A 23 25.27 22.86 -8.49
CA ASN A 23 24.28 22.85 -9.58
C ASN A 23 24.09 21.44 -10.13
N TYR A 24 25.19 20.70 -10.31
CA TYR A 24 25.16 19.34 -10.83
C TYR A 24 24.51 18.35 -9.86
N ASP A 25 24.89 18.41 -8.58
CA ASP A 25 24.31 17.56 -7.54
C ASP A 25 22.82 17.81 -7.37
N THR A 26 22.40 19.09 -7.45
CA THR A 26 20.98 19.47 -7.38
C THR A 26 20.19 18.88 -8.55
N ARG A 27 20.70 19.00 -9.79
CA ARG A 27 20.05 18.43 -10.98
C ARG A 27 19.98 16.91 -10.93
N ARG A 28 21.03 16.25 -10.43
CA ARG A 28 21.04 14.80 -10.28
C ARG A 28 20.01 14.34 -9.25
N LEU A 29 19.94 15.02 -8.10
CA LEU A 29 18.97 14.72 -7.05
C LEU A 29 17.54 14.96 -7.52
N GLU A 30 17.30 16.05 -8.24
CA GLU A 30 15.99 16.36 -8.84
C GLU A 30 15.54 15.25 -9.80
N ALA A 31 16.43 14.77 -10.68
CA ALA A 31 16.12 13.67 -11.58
C ALA A 31 15.80 12.37 -10.84
N GLU A 32 16.53 12.06 -9.77
CA GLU A 32 16.29 10.88 -8.93
C GLU A 32 14.95 10.97 -8.19
N VAL A 33 14.62 12.14 -7.64
CA VAL A 33 13.32 12.39 -6.98
C VAL A 33 12.18 12.23 -7.98
N GLN A 34 12.26 12.85 -9.16
CA GLN A 34 11.25 12.72 -10.21
C GLN A 34 11.08 11.27 -10.69
N GLN A 35 12.15 10.48 -10.69
CA GLN A 35 12.04 9.06 -11.02
C GLN A 35 11.30 8.30 -9.93
N LYS A 36 11.62 8.54 -8.66
CA LYS A 36 10.94 7.89 -7.51
C LYS A 36 9.48 8.29 -7.40
N GLU A 37 9.15 9.55 -7.65
CA GLU A 37 7.76 10.03 -7.67
C GLU A 37 6.94 9.33 -8.75
N ARG A 38 7.49 9.19 -9.97
CA ARG A 38 6.83 8.44 -11.04
C ARG A 38 6.54 6.98 -10.65
N TYR A 39 7.52 6.28 -10.07
CA TYR A 39 7.29 4.92 -9.59
C TYR A 39 6.27 4.86 -8.45
N ALA A 40 6.26 5.85 -7.56
CA ALA A 40 5.29 5.91 -6.47
C ALA A 40 3.86 6.12 -6.99
N ASP A 41 3.69 6.97 -8.00
CA ASP A 41 2.39 7.23 -8.63
C ASP A 41 1.88 6.01 -9.40
N GLU A 42 2.74 5.33 -10.14
CA GLU A 42 2.42 4.06 -10.81
C GLU A 42 1.97 3.00 -9.79
N ALA A 43 2.76 2.78 -8.73
CA ALA A 43 2.41 1.83 -7.68
C ALA A 43 1.08 2.17 -6.98
N ARG A 44 0.78 3.46 -6.78
CA ARG A 44 -0.50 3.91 -6.21
C ARG A 44 -1.67 3.59 -7.14
N SER A 45 -1.49 3.79 -8.45
CA SER A 45 -2.48 3.43 -9.46
C SER A 45 -2.77 1.93 -9.45
N ASP A 46 -1.72 1.10 -9.45
CA ASP A 46 -1.85 -0.36 -9.43
C ASP A 46 -2.57 -0.85 -8.17
N ILE A 47 -2.23 -0.29 -7.00
CA ILE A 47 -2.92 -0.60 -5.75
C ILE A 47 -4.40 -0.24 -5.82
N ALA A 48 -4.76 0.87 -6.47
CA ALA A 48 -6.16 1.27 -6.63
C ALA A 48 -6.92 0.26 -7.51
N VAL A 49 -6.32 -0.18 -8.61
CA VAL A 49 -6.88 -1.22 -9.48
C VAL A 49 -7.04 -2.54 -8.72
N LEU A 50 -5.99 -3.02 -8.06
CA LEU A 50 -6.04 -4.27 -7.28
C LEU A 50 -7.07 -4.22 -6.15
N LYS A 51 -7.27 -3.06 -5.51
CA LYS A 51 -8.34 -2.88 -4.52
C LYS A 51 -9.73 -3.00 -5.14
N ALA A 52 -9.94 -2.43 -6.32
CA ALA A 52 -11.21 -2.53 -7.05
C ALA A 52 -11.49 -3.97 -7.49
N GLU A 53 -10.47 -4.66 -8.02
CA GLU A 53 -10.55 -6.07 -8.40
C GLU A 53 -10.85 -6.95 -7.19
N ARG A 54 -10.14 -6.72 -6.08
CA ARG A 54 -10.39 -7.43 -4.82
C ARG A 54 -11.83 -7.27 -4.37
N GLY A 55 -12.37 -6.06 -4.37
CA GLY A 55 -13.78 -5.83 -3.99
C GLY A 55 -14.77 -6.60 -4.88
N THR A 56 -14.43 -6.73 -6.17
CA THR A 56 -15.22 -7.47 -7.15
C THR A 56 -15.14 -8.99 -6.94
N LEU A 57 -13.96 -9.51 -6.60
CA LEU A 57 -13.71 -10.93 -6.33
C LEU A 57 -14.23 -11.37 -4.97
N SER A 58 -14.21 -10.50 -3.97
CA SER A 58 -14.64 -10.82 -2.60
C SER A 58 -16.15 -10.78 -2.40
N ARG A 59 -16.96 -10.65 -3.47
CA ARG A 59 -18.42 -10.61 -3.36
C ARG A 59 -18.94 -11.96 -2.84
N PRO A 60 -19.77 -11.99 -1.77
CA PRO A 60 -20.29 -13.22 -1.18
C PRO A 60 -20.95 -14.13 -2.22
N ASP A 61 -21.75 -13.56 -3.13
CA ASP A 61 -22.43 -14.29 -4.21
C ASP A 61 -21.47 -15.16 -5.06
N ARG A 62 -20.25 -14.68 -5.33
CA ARG A 62 -19.22 -15.45 -6.07
C ARG A 62 -18.58 -16.51 -5.21
N ILE A 63 -18.27 -16.17 -3.97
CA ILE A 63 -17.61 -17.08 -3.02
C ILE A 63 -18.54 -18.26 -2.72
N ASP A 64 -19.81 -18.01 -2.49
CA ASP A 64 -20.81 -19.03 -2.19
C ASP A 64 -20.97 -20.03 -3.34
N GLY A 65 -20.97 -19.55 -4.59
CA GLY A 65 -21.03 -20.42 -5.77
C GLY A 65 -19.85 -21.40 -5.83
N LEU A 66 -18.63 -20.89 -5.63
CA LEU A 66 -17.41 -21.70 -5.56
C LEU A 66 -17.39 -22.63 -4.34
N ALA A 67 -17.80 -22.13 -3.18
CA ALA A 67 -17.86 -22.89 -1.94
C ALA A 67 -18.76 -24.12 -2.10
N ARG A 68 -19.96 -23.95 -2.68
CA ARG A 68 -20.86 -25.08 -2.93
C ARG A 68 -20.30 -26.10 -3.92
N GLN A 69 -19.60 -25.66 -4.96
CA GLN A 69 -18.92 -26.58 -5.90
C GLN A 69 -17.83 -27.41 -5.20
N LEU A 70 -17.17 -26.83 -4.19
CA LEU A 70 -16.18 -27.50 -3.34
C LEU A 70 -16.83 -28.34 -2.22
N GLY A 71 -18.16 -28.43 -2.17
CA GLY A 71 -18.89 -29.14 -1.10
C GLY A 71 -18.84 -28.41 0.25
N LEU A 72 -18.38 -27.15 0.27
CA LEU A 72 -18.38 -26.31 1.45
C LEU A 72 -19.77 -25.69 1.62
N GLY A 73 -20.19 -25.54 2.88
CA GLY A 73 -21.45 -24.93 3.27
C GLY A 73 -21.28 -24.14 4.55
N PRO A 74 -22.37 -23.54 5.05
CA PRO A 74 -22.35 -22.83 6.33
C PRO A 74 -21.78 -23.74 7.42
N PRO A 75 -20.86 -23.23 8.26
CA PRO A 75 -20.27 -24.02 9.33
C PRO A 75 -21.37 -24.51 10.29
N ARG A 76 -21.35 -25.81 10.60
CA ARG A 76 -22.31 -26.40 11.54
C ARG A 76 -21.93 -26.01 12.97
N PRO A 77 -22.91 -25.89 13.88
CA PRO A 77 -22.65 -25.57 15.28
C PRO A 77 -21.60 -26.50 15.91
N GLU A 78 -21.61 -27.78 15.56
CA GLU A 78 -20.65 -28.78 16.06
C GLU A 78 -19.18 -28.52 15.66
N GLN A 79 -18.94 -27.70 14.62
CA GLN A 79 -17.60 -27.41 14.09
C GLN A 79 -16.91 -26.25 14.82
N PHE A 80 -17.61 -25.54 15.70
CA PHE A 80 -17.03 -24.46 16.51
C PHE A 80 -16.48 -25.01 17.84
N ALA A 81 -15.32 -24.50 18.27
CA ALA A 81 -14.86 -24.71 19.63
C ALA A 81 -15.86 -24.05 20.60
N GLY A 82 -16.61 -24.87 21.36
CA GLY A 82 -17.78 -24.41 22.14
C GLY A 82 -19.14 -24.57 21.44
N GLY A 83 -19.23 -25.38 20.38
CA GLY A 83 -20.43 -25.58 19.56
C GLY A 83 -21.74 -25.89 20.30
N SER A 84 -21.65 -26.46 21.51
CA SER A 84 -22.79 -26.71 22.39
C SER A 84 -23.44 -25.42 22.92
N GLU A 85 -22.68 -24.34 23.13
CA GLU A 85 -23.18 -23.04 23.61
C GLU A 85 -23.89 -22.29 22.47
N VAL A 86 -23.30 -22.32 21.27
CA VAL A 86 -23.89 -21.71 20.05
C VAL A 86 -25.20 -22.41 19.66
N SER A 87 -25.25 -23.74 19.75
CA SER A 87 -26.49 -24.50 19.50
C SER A 87 -27.59 -24.18 20.52
N GLN A 88 -27.24 -23.96 21.79
CA GLN A 88 -28.20 -23.58 22.84
C GLN A 88 -28.75 -22.16 22.65
N LEU A 89 -27.91 -21.21 22.22
CA LEU A 89 -28.34 -19.85 21.91
C LEU A 89 -29.31 -19.82 20.72
N ASN A 90 -29.03 -20.60 19.67
CA ASN A 90 -29.92 -20.72 18.51
C ASN A 90 -31.27 -21.39 18.88
N GLY A 91 -31.25 -22.43 19.72
CA GLY A 91 -32.45 -23.09 20.21
C GLY A 91 -33.38 -22.15 21.02
N ARG A 92 -32.82 -21.28 21.86
CA ARG A 92 -33.59 -20.28 22.64
C ARG A 92 -34.27 -19.23 21.75
N ALA A 93 -33.57 -18.72 20.74
CA ALA A 93 -34.11 -17.70 19.83
C ALA A 93 -35.30 -18.23 19.01
N ASN A 94 -35.25 -19.50 18.59
CA ASN A 94 -36.35 -20.11 17.83
C ASN A 94 -37.60 -20.37 18.70
N THR A 95 -37.43 -20.69 19.98
CA THR A 95 -38.55 -20.87 20.92
C THR A 95 -39.26 -19.57 21.32
N SER A 96 -38.60 -18.41 21.24
CA SER A 96 -39.23 -17.11 21.53
C SER A 96 -39.98 -16.51 20.34
N SER A 97 -39.67 -16.93 19.11
CA SER A 97 -40.32 -16.44 17.88
C SER A 97 -41.62 -17.19 17.53
N GLY A 98 -41.97 -18.23 18.29
CA GLY A 98 -43.14 -19.09 18.06
C GLY A 98 -44.32 -18.87 19.00
N ARG A 99 -44.41 -17.72 19.68
CA ARG A 99 -45.56 -17.34 20.52
C ARG A 99 -46.15 -16.01 20.07
#